data_AF-A0A5D4NUX6-F1
#
_entry.id   AF-A0A5D4NUX6-F1
#
_cell.length_a   1.000
_cell.length_b   1.000
_cell.length_c   1.000
_cell.angle_alpha   90.00
_cell.angle_beta   90.00
_cell.angle_gamma   90.00
#
_symmetry.space_group_name_H-M   'P 1'
#
loop_
_entity.id
_entity.type
_entity.pdbx_description
1 polymer ?
#
loop_
_entity_poly.entity_id
_entity_poly.type
_entity_poly.pdbx_seq_one_letter_code
_entity_poly.pdbx_strand_id
1 'polypeptide(L)'
;MNWRNITGFILFGIGTALWFLAFAYRMLITSDIPVNFTPEESALAQRFFIVSGIIVLIGTLLTKSKGFYLLSLGIFGSIAIFGWLNKFWYAAGAEYYSAEYARLSNVSIYVPSALALINLIYLLVSVWKNPERLHRSV
;
A
#
# COMPACT_ATOMS: atom_id res chain seq x y z
N MET A 1 -21.08 -7.95 16.23
CA MET A 1 -20.08 -7.86 15.14
C MET A 1 -19.80 -9.27 14.63
N ASN A 2 -19.91 -9.56 13.33
CA ASN A 2 -19.70 -10.91 12.78
C ASN A 2 -18.19 -11.27 12.87
N TRP A 3 -17.85 -12.49 13.28
CA TRP A 3 -16.47 -13.00 13.37
C TRP A 3 -15.64 -12.71 12.12
N ARG A 4 -16.23 -12.85 10.92
CA ARG A 4 -15.54 -12.53 9.65
C ARG A 4 -15.07 -11.07 9.57
N ASN A 5 -15.86 -10.14 10.10
CA ASN A 5 -15.49 -8.73 10.12
C ASN A 5 -14.36 -8.49 11.13
N ILE A 6 -14.43 -9.13 12.31
CA ILE A 6 -13.36 -9.03 13.32
C ILE A 6 -12.03 -9.52 12.75
N THR A 7 -12.02 -10.69 12.11
CA THR A 7 -10.83 -11.23 11.43
C THR A 7 -10.33 -10.28 10.35
N GLY A 8 -11.25 -9.70 9.55
CA GLY A 8 -10.90 -8.73 8.53
C GLY A 8 -10.23 -7.47 9.09
N PHE A 9 -10.74 -6.91 10.18
CA PHE A 9 -10.15 -5.77 10.88
C PHE A 9 -8.76 -6.10 11.44
N ILE A 10 -8.61 -7.27 12.08
CA ILE A 10 -7.33 -7.72 12.65
C ILE A 10 -6.28 -7.88 11.54
N LEU A 11 -6.63 -8.58 10.46
CA LEU A 11 -5.71 -8.78 9.33
C LEU A 11 -5.31 -7.45 8.71
N PHE A 12 -6.27 -6.55 8.45
CA PHE A 12 -5.96 -5.22 7.94
C PHE A 12 -5.00 -4.46 8.85
N GLY A 13 -5.27 -4.43 10.17
CA GLY A 13 -4.40 -3.77 11.14
C GLY A 13 -2.98 -4.34 11.15
N ILE A 14 -2.85 -5.68 11.17
CA ILE A 14 -1.55 -6.36 11.11
C ILE A 14 -0.82 -6.05 9.80
N GLY A 15 -1.52 -6.10 8.66
CA GLY A 15 -0.92 -5.80 7.36
C GLY A 15 -0.47 -4.35 7.27
N THR A 16 -1.26 -3.39 7.75
CA THR A 16 -0.87 -1.98 7.79
C THR A 16 0.34 -1.76 8.71
N ALA A 17 0.37 -2.38 9.90
CA ALA A 17 1.54 -2.30 10.79
C ALA A 17 2.80 -2.90 10.14
N LEU A 18 2.69 -4.06 9.50
CA LEU A 18 3.80 -4.68 8.78
C LEU A 18 4.29 -3.81 7.61
N TRP A 19 3.40 -3.09 6.93
CA TRP A 19 3.77 -2.14 5.89
C TRP A 19 4.61 -0.99 6.46
N PHE A 20 4.23 -0.43 7.62
CA PHE A 20 5.02 0.60 8.29
C PHE A 20 6.38 0.09 8.77
N LEU A 21 6.45 -1.15 9.26
CA LEU A 21 7.73 -1.79 9.61
C LEU A 21 8.62 -1.98 8.38
N ALA A 22 8.05 -2.43 7.26
CA ALA A 22 8.77 -2.56 5.98
C ALA A 22 9.30 -1.20 5.51
N PHE A 23 8.52 -0.15 5.68
CA PHE A 23 8.91 1.22 5.35
C PHE A 23 10.03 1.74 6.25
N ALA A 24 9.92 1.55 7.57
CA ALA A 24 10.98 1.92 8.51
C ALA A 24 12.28 1.16 8.21
N TYR A 25 12.19 -0.14 7.92
CA TYR A 25 13.33 -0.96 7.53
C TYR A 25 13.96 -0.49 6.21
N ARG A 26 13.14 -0.15 5.20
CA ARG A 26 13.62 0.49 3.97
C ARG A 26 14.41 1.76 4.29
N MET A 27 13.86 2.65 5.11
CA MET A 27 14.52 3.92 5.46
C MET A 27 15.85 3.68 6.17
N LEU A 28 15.94 2.65 7.01
CA LEU A 28 17.15 2.26 7.71
C LEU A 28 18.22 1.74 6.75
N ILE A 29 17.89 0.84 5.82
CA ILE A 29 18.88 0.30 4.87
C ILE A 29 19.26 1.31 3.77
N THR A 30 18.47 2.38 3.61
CA THR A 30 18.78 3.46 2.65
C THR A 30 19.29 4.74 3.32
N SER A 31 19.63 4.72 4.62
CA SER A 31 20.07 5.92 5.33
C SER A 31 21.50 6.34 5.00
N ASP A 32 22.34 5.39 4.58
CA ASP A 32 23.75 5.63 4.31
C ASP A 32 23.94 6.43 3.01
N ILE A 33 24.97 7.29 2.98
CA ILE A 33 25.37 8.06 1.79
C ILE A 33 26.87 7.80 1.51
N PRO A 34 27.22 7.17 0.37
CA PRO A 34 26.33 6.66 -0.67
C PRO A 34 25.45 5.51 -0.16
N VAL A 35 24.25 5.39 -0.71
CA VAL A 35 23.29 4.32 -0.36
C VAL A 35 23.94 2.96 -0.66
N ASN A 36 24.17 2.18 0.40
CA ASN A 36 24.83 0.89 0.32
C ASN A 36 24.10 -0.12 1.22
N PHE A 37 23.39 -1.06 0.62
CA PHE A 37 22.71 -2.16 1.30
C PHE A 37 22.88 -3.44 0.50
N THR A 38 22.80 -4.59 1.16
CA THR A 38 22.97 -5.88 0.47
C THR A 38 21.72 -6.25 -0.33
N PRO A 39 21.87 -7.06 -1.40
CA PRO A 39 20.73 -7.61 -2.11
C PRO A 39 19.76 -8.39 -1.19
N GLU A 40 20.24 -9.02 -0.12
CA GLU A 40 19.37 -9.73 0.83
C GLU A 40 18.52 -8.76 1.66
N GLU A 41 19.09 -7.63 2.09
CA GLU A 41 18.36 -6.60 2.83
C GLU A 41 17.24 -6.00 1.96
N SER A 42 17.54 -5.70 0.70
CA SER A 42 16.56 -5.27 -0.29
C SER A 42 15.44 -6.31 -0.48
N ALA A 43 15.82 -7.57 -0.69
CA ALA A 43 14.86 -8.65 -0.91
C ALA A 43 13.95 -8.85 0.30
N LEU A 44 14.49 -8.73 1.53
CA LEU A 44 13.71 -8.82 2.76
C LEU A 44 12.68 -7.69 2.85
N ALA A 45 13.09 -6.45 2.59
CA ALA A 45 12.17 -5.30 2.59
C ALA A 45 11.06 -5.46 1.55
N GLN A 46 11.41 -5.88 0.33
CA GLN A 46 10.44 -6.14 -0.74
C GLN A 46 9.43 -7.22 -0.35
N ARG A 47 9.88 -8.33 0.26
CA ARG A 47 9.01 -9.40 0.77
C ARG A 47 8.05 -8.87 1.82
N PHE A 48 8.51 -8.04 2.76
CA PHE A 48 7.60 -7.45 3.76
C PHE A 48 6.56 -6.53 3.15
N PHE A 49 6.91 -5.70 2.16
CA PHE A 49 5.91 -4.92 1.44
C PHE A 49 4.88 -5.82 0.74
N ILE A 50 5.30 -6.87 0.04
CA ILE A 50 4.39 -7.78 -0.66
C ILE A 50 3.48 -8.51 0.34
N VAL A 51 4.03 -9.11 1.39
CA VAL A 51 3.28 -9.85 2.41
C VAL A 51 2.30 -8.92 3.12
N SER A 52 2.73 -7.72 3.49
CA SER A 52 1.85 -6.72 4.11
C SER A 52 0.67 -6.36 3.19
N GLY A 53 0.93 -6.18 1.89
CA GLY A 53 -0.11 -5.89 0.91
C GLY A 53 -1.11 -7.01 0.75
N ILE A 54 -0.66 -8.27 0.71
CA ILE A 54 -1.55 -9.45 0.65
C ILE A 54 -2.44 -9.51 1.90
N ILE A 55 -1.87 -9.33 3.08
CA ILE A 55 -2.60 -9.37 4.36
C ILE A 55 -3.66 -8.26 4.41
N VAL A 56 -3.30 -7.03 4.03
CA VAL A 56 -4.25 -5.91 3.93
C VAL A 56 -5.37 -6.23 2.95
N LEU A 57 -5.05 -6.74 1.77
CA LEU A 57 -6.05 -7.06 0.75
C LEU A 57 -7.06 -8.09 1.27
N ILE A 58 -6.57 -9.17 1.90
CA ILE A 58 -7.43 -10.20 2.51
C ILE A 58 -8.30 -9.58 3.60
N GLY A 59 -7.71 -8.78 4.50
CA GLY A 59 -8.45 -8.10 5.57
C GLY A 59 -9.57 -7.21 5.05
N THR A 60 -9.28 -6.44 4.00
CA THR A 60 -10.25 -5.56 3.35
C THR A 60 -11.39 -6.33 2.68
N LEU A 61 -11.07 -7.40 1.95
CA LEU A 61 -12.05 -8.24 1.26
C LEU A 61 -12.94 -9.05 2.21
N LEU A 62 -12.43 -9.47 3.38
CA LEU A 62 -13.22 -10.21 4.38
C LEU A 62 -14.25 -9.32 5.08
N THR A 63 -13.90 -8.07 5.34
CA THR A 63 -14.76 -7.12 6.05
C THR A 63 -15.99 -6.73 5.22
N LYS A 64 -15.88 -6.65 3.88
CA LYS A 64 -16.96 -6.31 2.94
C LYS A 64 -17.76 -5.05 3.30
N SER A 65 -17.13 -4.08 3.96
CA SER A 65 -17.75 -2.82 4.38
C SER A 65 -17.30 -1.67 3.50
N LYS A 66 -18.25 -0.89 2.94
CA LYS A 66 -17.95 0.28 2.09
C LYS A 66 -17.01 1.26 2.78
N GLY A 67 -17.22 1.53 4.07
CA GLY A 67 -16.33 2.41 4.84
C GLY A 67 -14.90 1.88 4.94
N PHE A 68 -14.74 0.56 4.93
CA PHE A 68 -13.42 -0.07 5.01
C PHE A 68 -12.67 -0.04 3.68
N TYR A 69 -13.37 -0.24 2.56
CA TYR A 69 -12.79 -0.01 1.23
C TYR A 69 -12.38 1.46 1.04
N LEU A 70 -13.19 2.42 1.54
CA LEU A 70 -12.84 3.84 1.54
C LEU A 70 -11.63 4.15 2.42
N LEU A 71 -11.56 3.58 3.62
CA LEU A 71 -10.41 3.74 4.52
C LEU A 71 -9.13 3.19 3.88
N SER A 72 -9.19 1.98 3.33
CA SER A 72 -8.07 1.35 2.63
C SER A 72 -7.65 2.17 1.41
N LEU A 73 -8.60 2.69 0.63
CA LEU A 73 -8.32 3.58 -0.50
C LEU A 73 -7.64 4.87 -0.04
N GLY A 74 -8.12 5.49 1.04
CA GLY A 74 -7.53 6.70 1.59
C GLY A 74 -6.09 6.49 2.03
N ILE A 75 -5.83 5.50 2.89
CA ILE A 75 -4.50 5.22 3.42
C ILE A 75 -3.52 4.87 2.28
N PHE A 76 -3.82 3.83 1.51
CA PHE A 76 -2.89 3.33 0.49
C PHE A 76 -2.84 4.21 -0.75
N GLY A 77 -3.91 4.95 -1.06
CA GLY A 77 -3.92 5.98 -2.10
C GLY A 77 -3.01 7.15 -1.76
N SER A 78 -3.09 7.68 -0.53
CA SER A 78 -2.18 8.74 -0.07
C SER A 78 -0.72 8.29 -0.08
N ILE A 79 -0.44 7.06 0.38
CA ILE A 79 0.90 6.48 0.33
C ILE A 79 1.40 6.37 -1.12
N ALA A 80 0.57 5.87 -2.03
CA ALA A 80 0.94 5.74 -3.44
C ALA A 80 1.25 7.11 -4.07
N ILE A 81 0.37 8.10 -3.87
CA ILE A 81 0.57 9.47 -4.38
C ILE A 81 1.88 10.05 -3.83
N PHE A 82 2.12 9.96 -2.52
CA PHE A 82 3.34 10.47 -1.91
C PHE A 82 4.59 9.76 -2.44
N GLY A 83 4.53 8.44 -2.63
CA GLY A 83 5.62 7.66 -3.19
C GLY A 83 5.97 8.04 -4.63
N TRP A 84 4.94 8.24 -5.48
CA TRP A 84 5.14 8.73 -6.85
C TRP A 84 5.71 10.15 -6.88
N LEU A 85 5.16 11.07 -6.06
CA LEU A 85 5.69 12.43 -5.96
C LEU A 85 7.17 12.42 -5.54
N ASN A 86 7.53 11.66 -4.49
CA ASN A 86 8.94 11.53 -4.09
C ASN A 86 9.80 11.00 -5.24
N LYS A 87 9.35 9.97 -5.95
CA LYS A 87 10.11 9.43 -7.07
C LYS A 87 10.32 10.48 -8.18
N PHE A 88 9.30 11.25 -8.56
CA PHE A 88 9.44 12.29 -9.58
C PHE A 88 10.39 13.41 -9.18
N TRP A 89 10.33 13.86 -7.92
CA TRP A 89 11.14 14.98 -7.45
C TRP A 89 12.61 14.57 -7.16
N TYR A 90 12.85 13.36 -6.65
CA TYR A 90 14.20 12.91 -6.27
C TYR A 90 14.94 12.10 -7.35
N ALA A 91 14.25 11.52 -8.35
CA ALA A 91 14.92 10.80 -9.44
C ALA A 91 15.61 11.73 -10.46
N ALA A 92 15.36 13.04 -10.41
CA ALA A 92 15.85 13.99 -11.41
C ALA A 92 17.33 14.40 -11.26
N GLY A 93 18.08 13.89 -10.27
CA GLY A 93 19.48 14.33 -10.09
C GLY A 93 20.37 13.52 -9.16
N ALA A 94 19.99 12.31 -8.75
CA ALA A 94 20.77 11.55 -7.77
C ALA A 94 21.70 10.51 -8.45
N GLU A 95 23.03 10.72 -8.33
CA GLU A 95 24.08 9.74 -8.68
C GLU A 95 23.99 8.41 -7.90
N TYR A 96 23.06 8.32 -6.94
CA TYR A 96 22.87 7.19 -6.01
C TYR A 96 21.79 6.18 -6.46
N TYR A 97 21.26 6.31 -7.68
CA TYR A 97 20.15 5.48 -8.16
C TYR A 97 20.63 4.13 -8.75
N SER A 98 21.05 3.21 -7.88
CA SER A 98 21.35 1.84 -8.30
C SER A 98 20.10 1.09 -8.78
N ALA A 99 20.28 0.07 -9.63
CA ALA A 99 19.16 -0.75 -10.10
C ALA A 99 18.40 -1.43 -8.94
N GLU A 100 19.12 -1.78 -7.87
CA GLU A 100 18.53 -2.44 -6.71
C GLU A 100 17.73 -1.44 -5.84
N TYR A 101 18.23 -0.21 -5.67
CA TYR A 101 17.46 0.86 -5.05
C TYR A 101 16.17 1.16 -5.83
N ALA A 102 16.26 1.18 -7.16
CA ALA A 102 15.09 1.37 -8.01
C ALA A 102 14.04 0.28 -7.79
N ARG A 103 14.44 -1.00 -7.69
CA ARG A 103 13.53 -2.12 -7.42
C ARG A 103 12.87 -2.01 -6.06
N LEU A 104 13.64 -1.76 -5.01
CA LEU A 104 13.14 -1.58 -3.65
C LEU A 104 12.13 -0.42 -3.57
N SER A 105 12.50 0.74 -4.13
CA SER A 105 11.65 1.93 -4.19
C SER A 105 10.35 1.63 -4.95
N ASN A 106 10.44 0.97 -6.11
CA ASN A 106 9.30 0.60 -6.94
C ASN A 106 8.30 -0.29 -6.20
N VAL A 107 8.76 -1.34 -5.49
CA VAL A 107 7.86 -2.24 -4.75
C VAL A 107 7.07 -1.47 -3.69
N SER A 108 7.72 -0.56 -2.96
CA SER A 108 7.07 0.26 -1.94
C SER A 108 6.03 1.25 -2.50
N ILE A 109 6.04 1.51 -3.82
CA ILE A 109 5.08 2.37 -4.53
C ILE A 109 3.99 1.53 -5.20
N TYR A 110 4.36 0.42 -5.85
CA TYR A 110 3.43 -0.40 -6.62
C TYR A 110 2.45 -1.18 -5.73
N VAL A 111 2.90 -1.69 -4.58
CA VAL A 111 2.00 -2.36 -3.62
C VAL A 111 0.87 -1.44 -3.15
N PRO A 112 1.12 -0.25 -2.58
CA PRO A 112 0.04 0.66 -2.19
C PRO A 112 -0.79 1.13 -3.40
N SER A 113 -0.18 1.33 -4.57
CA SER A 113 -0.91 1.68 -5.80
C SER A 113 -1.92 0.58 -6.19
N ALA A 114 -1.50 -0.68 -6.15
CA ALA A 114 -2.37 -1.82 -6.45
C ALA A 114 -3.51 -1.94 -5.44
N LEU A 115 -3.22 -1.77 -4.14
CA LEU A 115 -4.24 -1.77 -3.10
C LEU A 115 -5.26 -0.64 -3.31
N ALA A 116 -4.80 0.58 -3.58
CA ALA A 116 -5.68 1.70 -3.87
C ALA A 116 -6.57 1.41 -5.10
N LEU A 117 -5.98 0.93 -6.18
CA LEU A 117 -6.70 0.61 -7.42
C LEU A 117 -7.78 -0.46 -7.20
N ILE A 118 -7.45 -1.56 -6.51
CA ILE A 118 -8.41 -2.63 -6.23
C ILE A 118 -9.60 -2.11 -5.41
N ASN A 119 -9.32 -1.31 -4.38
CA ASN A 119 -10.37 -0.70 -3.55
C ASN A 119 -11.24 0.28 -4.35
N LEU A 120 -10.63 1.09 -5.22
CA LEU A 120 -11.34 2.01 -6.10
C LEU A 120 -12.27 1.25 -7.06
N ILE A 121 -11.76 0.19 -7.72
CA ILE A 121 -12.55 -0.66 -8.62
C ILE A 121 -13.75 -1.25 -7.87
N TYR A 122 -13.54 -1.78 -6.66
CA TYR A 122 -14.63 -2.33 -5.86
C TYR A 122 -15.71 -1.29 -5.56
N LEU A 123 -15.30 -0.08 -5.16
CA LEU A 123 -16.23 1.02 -4.87
C LEU A 123 -17.02 1.42 -6.12
N LEU A 124 -16.37 1.59 -7.27
CA LEU A 124 -17.02 1.94 -8.54
C LEU A 124 -18.04 0.88 -8.97
N VAL A 125 -17.66 -0.40 -8.92
CA VAL A 125 -18.57 -1.52 -9.25
C VAL A 125 -19.77 -1.54 -8.29
N SER A 126 -19.55 -1.27 -6.99
CA SER A 126 -20.63 -1.26 -6.01
C SER A 126 -21.65 -0.14 -6.24
N VAL A 127 -21.18 1.02 -6.73
CA VAL A 127 -22.02 2.16 -7.10
C VAL A 127 -22.77 1.87 -8.39
N TRP A 128 -22.08 1.35 -9.42
CA TRP A 128 -22.70 1.04 -10.71
C TRP A 128 -23.82 0.01 -10.61
N LYS A 129 -23.67 -1.00 -9.74
CA LYS A 129 -24.73 -2.00 -9.49
C LYS A 129 -25.95 -1.47 -8.72
N ASN A 130 -25.84 -0.34 -8.03
CA ASN A 130 -26.93 0.24 -7.23
C ASN A 130 -27.03 1.76 -7.43
N PRO A 131 -27.36 2.21 -8.66
CA PRO A 131 -27.32 3.63 -9.02
C PRO A 131 -28.33 4.47 -8.22
N GLU A 132 -29.44 3.88 -7.75
CA GLU A 132 -30.45 4.59 -6.96
C GLU A 132 -29.94 5.20 -5.65
N ARG A 133 -28.79 4.71 -5.12
CA ARG A 133 -28.18 5.27 -3.91
C ARG A 133 -27.47 6.61 -4.14
N LEU A 134 -27.20 7.00 -5.39
CA LEU A 134 -26.63 8.30 -5.75
C LEU A 134 -27.68 9.43 -5.72
N HIS A 135 -28.95 9.11 -6.00
CA HIS A 135 -30.02 10.10 -6.12
C HIS A 135 -30.76 10.40 -4.80
N ARG A 136 -30.53 9.60 -3.74
CA ARG A 136 -31.19 9.77 -2.42
C ARG A 136 -30.33 10.50 -1.39
N SER A 137 -29.17 11.03 -1.79
CA SER A 137 -28.26 11.78 -0.91
C SER A 137 -28.16 13.28 -1.27
N VAL A 138 -29.15 13.81 -1.99
CA VAL A 138 -29.35 15.24 -2.23
C VAL A 138 -30.62 15.67 -1.52
#